data_AF-A0A6V7JGG1-F1
#
_entry.id   AF-A0A6V7JGG1-F1
#
_cell.length_a   1.000
_cell.length_b   1.000
_cell.length_c   1.000
_cell.angle_alpha   90.00
_cell.angle_beta   90.00
_cell.angle_gamma   90.00
#
_symmetry.space_group_name_H-M   'P 1'
#
loop_
_entity.id
_entity.type
_entity.pdbx_description
1 polymer ?
#
loop_
_entity_poly.entity_id
_entity_poly.type
_entity_poly.pdbx_seq_one_letter_code
_entity_poly.pdbx_strand_id
1 'polypeptide(L)'
;MDDTINSYTQRFITLVYGGLTEVSVWYLALSTFFRGIPFGVLPYKAWTPYDYWEPVVYWCTYIQQLITLIVSANLNIGFDTIILGFIMQICTQFNIFRHRIQLAISDFNQMLATMPDHVDHKTLFIYEQNFVDCVKYHLAIFRY
;
A
#
# COMPACT_ATOMS: atom_id res chain seq x y z
N MET A 1 18.29 4.72 -16.68
CA MET A 1 17.61 3.46 -16.28
C MET A 1 18.13 2.98 -14.93
N ASP A 2 19.44 3.07 -14.69
CA ASP A 2 20.03 2.86 -13.35
C ASP A 2 19.55 3.85 -12.27
N ASP A 3 19.40 5.14 -12.58
CA ASP A 3 18.99 6.13 -11.57
C ASP A 3 17.55 5.91 -11.05
N THR A 4 16.65 5.47 -11.93
CA THR A 4 15.28 5.13 -11.55
C THR A 4 15.24 3.85 -10.72
N ILE A 5 15.98 2.81 -11.11
CA ILE A 5 16.09 1.55 -10.36
C ILE A 5 16.67 1.81 -8.96
N ASN A 6 17.68 2.66 -8.84
CA ASN A 6 18.28 3.04 -7.57
C ASN A 6 17.29 3.80 -6.67
N SER A 7 16.49 4.71 -7.25
CA SER A 7 15.44 5.43 -6.52
C SER A 7 14.34 4.52 -5.97
N TYR A 8 13.87 3.54 -6.76
CA TYR A 8 12.86 2.57 -6.29
C TYR A 8 13.42 1.65 -5.22
N THR A 9 14.66 1.19 -5.40
CA THR A 9 15.34 0.32 -4.44
C THR A 9 15.55 1.06 -3.11
N GLN A 10 15.96 2.33 -3.13
CA GLN A 10 16.06 3.16 -1.93
C GLN A 10 14.72 3.31 -1.21
N ARG A 11 13.63 3.60 -1.94
CA ARG A 11 12.29 3.75 -1.36
C ARG A 11 11.77 2.47 -0.71
N PHE A 12 12.02 1.32 -1.34
CA PHE A 12 11.68 0.02 -0.80
C PHE A 12 12.45 -0.29 0.48
N ILE A 13 13.76 -0.01 0.49
CA ILE A 13 14.61 -0.19 1.68
C ILE A 13 14.14 0.73 2.82
N THR A 14 13.78 1.98 2.54
CA THR A 14 13.25 2.91 3.56
C THR A 14 11.93 2.41 4.15
N LEU A 15 11.03 1.84 3.34
CA LEU A 15 9.78 1.24 3.82
C LEU A 15 10.01 0.01 4.71
N VAL A 16 10.87 -0.91 4.27
CA VAL A 16 11.20 -2.11 5.04
C VAL A 16 11.88 -1.75 6.36
N TYR A 17 12.83 -0.81 6.32
CA TYR A 17 13.50 -0.31 7.52
C TYR A 17 12.51 0.37 8.46
N GLY A 18 11.58 1.17 7.94
CA GLY A 18 10.48 1.76 8.72
C GLY A 18 9.67 0.71 9.47
N GLY A 19 9.19 -0.32 8.75
CA GLY A 19 8.43 -1.41 9.36
C GLY A 19 9.23 -2.19 10.43
N LEU A 20 10.53 -2.43 10.21
CA LEU A 20 11.39 -3.08 11.21
C LEU A 20 11.55 -2.25 12.48
N THR A 21 11.68 -0.92 12.33
CA THR A 21 11.75 -0.02 13.49
C THR A 21 10.44 0.01 14.27
N GLU A 22 9.30 -0.02 13.59
CA GLU A 22 7.99 -0.08 14.25
C GLU A 22 7.81 -1.38 15.04
N VAL A 23 8.13 -2.53 14.45
CA VAL A 23 8.08 -3.83 15.15
C VAL A 23 8.94 -3.81 16.43
N SER A 24 10.09 -3.14 16.37
CA SER A 24 10.97 -2.99 17.53
C SER A 24 10.31 -2.14 18.63
N VAL A 25 9.67 -1.02 18.27
CA VAL A 25 8.93 -0.16 19.22
C VAL A 25 7.74 -0.90 19.82
N TRP A 26 7.02 -1.67 19.02
CA TRP A 26 5.92 -2.53 19.48
C TRP A 26 6.36 -3.57 20.50
N TYR A 27 7.47 -4.25 20.23
CA TYR A 27 8.06 -5.22 21.16
C TYR A 27 8.42 -4.56 22.49
N LEU A 28 9.02 -3.36 22.45
CA LEU A 28 9.36 -2.59 23.65
C LEU A 28 8.11 -2.14 24.42
N ALA A 29 7.09 -1.65 23.72
CA ALA A 29 5.82 -1.24 24.32
C ALA A 29 5.14 -2.44 25.02
N LEU A 30 5.11 -3.60 24.36
CA LEU A 30 4.59 -4.84 24.92
C LEU A 30 5.38 -5.25 26.17
N SER A 31 6.71 -5.27 26.08
CA SER A 31 7.59 -5.65 27.20
C SER A 31 7.41 -4.74 28.42
N THR A 32 7.14 -3.45 28.19
CA THR A 32 6.92 -2.45 29.24
C THR A 32 5.56 -2.65 29.89
N PHE A 33 4.54 -2.92 29.08
CA PHE A 33 3.18 -3.20 29.54
C PHE A 33 3.13 -4.43 30.45
N PHE A 34 3.85 -5.50 30.13
CA PHE A 34 3.94 -6.69 30.98
C PHE A 34 4.73 -6.46 32.29
N ARG A 35 5.58 -5.44 32.37
CA ARG A 35 6.47 -5.22 33.53
C ARG A 35 5.86 -4.32 34.62
N GLY A 36 4.78 -3.59 34.32
CA GLY A 36 4.33 -2.44 35.12
C GLY A 36 2.98 -2.54 35.82
N ILE A 37 2.34 -3.72 35.88
CA ILE A 37 0.94 -3.79 36.31
C ILE A 37 0.82 -4.39 37.73
N PRO A 38 0.39 -3.60 38.72
CA PRO A 38 -0.03 -4.15 40.00
C PRO A 38 -1.31 -4.97 39.81
N PHE A 39 -1.32 -6.20 40.34
CA PHE A 39 -2.49 -7.08 40.34
C PHE A 39 -3.74 -6.31 40.83
N GLY A 40 -4.81 -6.32 40.03
CA GLY A 40 -6.13 -5.79 40.42
C GLY A 40 -6.55 -4.47 39.79
N VAL A 41 -5.72 -3.83 38.95
CA VAL A 41 -6.12 -2.64 38.17
C VAL A 41 -6.06 -2.97 36.68
N LEU A 42 -7.15 -2.69 35.94
CA LEU A 42 -7.14 -2.82 34.48
C LEU A 42 -6.32 -1.69 33.85
N PRO A 43 -5.48 -1.96 32.83
CA PRO A 43 -4.65 -0.95 32.18
C PRO A 43 -5.47 0.15 31.49
N TYR A 44 -6.63 -0.22 30.96
CA TYR A 44 -7.57 0.72 30.35
C TYR A 44 -8.90 0.66 31.11
N LYS A 45 -9.35 1.80 31.63
CA LYS A 45 -10.68 1.93 32.27
C LYS A 45 -11.77 1.78 31.20
N ALA A 46 -12.17 0.54 30.95
CA ALA A 46 -13.33 0.20 30.15
C ALA A 46 -14.51 -0.11 31.08
N TRP A 47 -15.70 0.35 30.73
CA TRP A 47 -16.91 -0.08 31.42
C TRP A 47 -17.20 -1.53 31.03
N THR A 48 -17.19 -2.43 31.99
CA THR A 48 -17.58 -3.82 31.79
C THR A 48 -18.75 -4.19 32.67
N PRO A 49 -19.74 -4.91 32.13
CA PRO A 49 -20.94 -5.28 32.87
C PRO A 49 -20.73 -6.45 33.86
N TYR A 50 -19.50 -6.96 33.99
CA TYR A 50 -19.13 -8.09 34.84
C TYR A 50 -18.08 -7.70 35.89
N ASP A 51 -18.18 -8.30 37.08
CA ASP A 51 -17.24 -8.11 38.18
C ASP A 51 -15.95 -8.92 37.94
N TYR A 52 -14.79 -8.28 38.14
CA TYR A 52 -13.46 -8.85 37.92
C TYR A 52 -12.91 -9.66 39.11
N TRP A 53 -13.77 -10.18 39.98
CA TRP A 53 -13.33 -10.88 41.19
C TRP A 53 -12.61 -12.20 40.91
N GLU A 54 -12.97 -12.87 39.81
CA GLU A 54 -12.33 -14.10 39.36
C GLU A 54 -11.01 -13.79 38.62
N PRO A 55 -9.86 -14.37 39.02
CA PRO A 55 -8.57 -14.11 38.38
C PRO A 55 -8.58 -14.51 36.89
N VAL A 56 -9.36 -15.53 36.52
CA VAL A 56 -9.50 -15.97 35.12
C VAL A 56 -10.15 -14.87 34.27
N VAL A 57 -11.24 -14.25 34.75
CA VAL A 57 -11.98 -13.21 34.03
C VAL A 57 -11.14 -11.93 33.92
N TYR A 58 -10.37 -11.59 34.95
CA TYR A 58 -9.39 -10.51 34.93
C TYR A 58 -8.33 -10.73 33.83
N TRP A 59 -7.69 -11.90 33.79
CA TRP A 59 -6.67 -12.21 32.78
C TRP A 59 -7.23 -12.28 31.36
N CYS A 60 -8.42 -12.84 31.16
CA CYS A 60 -9.09 -12.85 29.85
C CYS A 60 -9.34 -11.43 29.33
N THR A 61 -9.91 -10.56 30.18
CA THR A 61 -10.21 -9.18 29.78
C THR A 61 -8.94 -8.37 29.55
N TYR A 62 -7.90 -8.62 30.36
CA TYR A 62 -6.58 -8.04 30.19
C TYR A 62 -5.96 -8.39 28.83
N ILE A 63 -5.96 -9.68 28.46
CA ILE A 63 -5.45 -10.14 27.17
C ILE A 63 -6.29 -9.55 26.03
N GLN A 64 -7.61 -9.47 26.18
CA GLN A 64 -8.48 -8.90 25.17
C GLN A 64 -8.22 -7.40 24.94
N GLN A 65 -8.03 -6.62 26.01
CA GLN A 65 -7.65 -5.20 25.89
C GLN A 65 -6.29 -5.04 25.22
N LEU A 66 -5.33 -5.88 25.58
CA LEU A 66 -4.00 -5.88 24.99
C LEU A 66 -4.05 -6.18 23.48
N ILE A 67 -4.76 -7.24 23.08
CA ILE A 67 -4.95 -7.60 21.67
C ILE A 67 -5.65 -6.47 20.92
N THR A 68 -6.69 -5.87 21.51
CA THR A 68 -7.45 -4.78 20.86
C THR A 68 -6.56 -3.56 20.62
N LEU A 69 -5.74 -3.18 21.61
CA LEU A 69 -4.78 -2.09 21.49
C LEU A 69 -3.74 -2.37 20.40
N ILE A 70 -3.17 -3.59 20.41
CA ILE A 70 -2.19 -4.02 19.42
C ILE A 70 -2.79 -3.98 18.01
N VAL A 71 -3.96 -4.60 17.81
CA VAL A 71 -4.64 -4.64 16.51
C VAL A 71 -5.00 -3.23 16.04
N SER A 72 -5.55 -2.38 16.92
CA SER A 72 -5.94 -1.02 16.55
C SER A 72 -4.76 -0.19 16.04
N ALA A 73 -3.64 -0.20 16.75
CA ALA A 73 -2.50 0.60 16.31
C ALA A 73 -1.74 -0.05 15.14
N ASN A 74 -1.73 -1.39 15.01
CA ASN A 74 -1.21 -2.06 13.81
C ASN A 74 -2.05 -1.76 12.57
N LEU A 75 -3.38 -1.73 12.70
CA LEU A 75 -4.26 -1.33 11.61
C LEU A 75 -3.96 0.11 11.21
N ASN A 76 -3.87 1.05 12.16
CA ASN A 76 -3.59 2.46 11.86
C ASN A 76 -2.27 2.64 11.08
N ILE A 77 -1.19 2.08 11.62
CA ILE A 77 0.15 2.13 11.03
C ILE A 77 0.19 1.39 9.68
N GLY A 78 -0.43 0.22 9.64
CA GLY A 78 -0.55 -0.60 8.44
C GLY A 78 -1.29 0.14 7.34
N PHE A 79 -2.40 0.81 7.65
CA PHE A 79 -3.13 1.62 6.69
C PHE A 79 -2.26 2.74 6.13
N ASP A 80 -1.58 3.51 6.99
CA ASP A 80 -0.69 4.61 6.54
C ASP A 80 0.41 4.09 5.60
N THR A 81 0.97 2.91 5.88
CA THR A 81 2.04 2.30 5.07
C THR A 81 1.51 1.66 3.78
N ILE A 82 0.41 0.92 3.85
CA ILE A 82 -0.22 0.24 2.71
C ILE A 82 -0.70 1.27 1.69
N ILE A 83 -1.30 2.37 2.14
CA ILE A 83 -1.75 3.46 1.26
C ILE A 83 -0.57 4.04 0.50
N LEU A 84 0.55 4.33 1.16
CA LEU A 84 1.77 4.82 0.50
C LEU A 84 2.33 3.80 -0.50
N GLY A 85 2.29 2.51 -0.16
CA GLY A 85 2.66 1.41 -1.06
C GLY A 85 1.80 1.37 -2.33
N PHE A 86 0.48 1.46 -2.19
CA PHE A 86 -0.45 1.51 -3.32
C PHE A 86 -0.23 2.74 -4.20
N ILE A 87 -0.06 3.92 -3.59
CA ILE A 87 0.21 5.16 -4.34
C ILE A 87 1.49 5.01 -5.17
N MET A 88 2.55 4.41 -4.61
CA MET A 88 3.80 4.20 -5.34
C MET A 88 3.64 3.26 -6.54
N GLN A 89 2.86 2.18 -6.38
CA GLN A 89 2.55 1.26 -7.47
C GLN A 89 1.74 1.96 -8.56
N ILE A 90 0.71 2.72 -8.19
CA ILE A 90 -0.10 3.50 -9.13
C ILE A 90 0.76 4.49 -9.91
N CYS A 91 1.64 5.25 -9.23
CA CYS A 91 2.56 6.19 -9.88
C CYS A 91 3.48 5.51 -10.89
N THR A 92 3.97 4.31 -10.57
CA THR A 92 4.85 3.55 -11.47
C THR A 92 4.09 3.08 -12.72
N GLN A 93 2.89 2.50 -12.52
CA GLN A 93 2.02 2.08 -13.62
C GLN A 93 1.62 3.27 -14.50
N PHE A 94 1.35 4.43 -13.90
CA PHE A 94 1.02 5.65 -14.62
C PHE A 94 2.21 6.18 -15.45
N ASN A 95 3.43 6.12 -14.91
CA ASN A 95 4.62 6.53 -15.65
C ASN A 95 4.88 5.63 -16.86
N ILE A 96 4.67 4.32 -16.72
CA ILE A 96 4.74 3.36 -17.84
C ILE A 96 3.70 3.70 -18.91
N PHE A 97 2.45 3.92 -18.48
CA PHE A 97 1.37 4.28 -19.39
C PHE A 97 1.68 5.57 -20.18
N ARG A 98 2.17 6.61 -19.49
CA ARG A 98 2.62 7.86 -20.13
C ARG A 98 3.70 7.62 -21.17
N HIS A 99 4.70 6.80 -20.86
CA HIS A 99 5.78 6.48 -21.80
C HIS A 99 5.23 5.77 -23.05
N ARG A 100 4.32 4.80 -22.89
CA ARG A 100 3.72 4.10 -24.02
C ARG A 100 2.87 5.02 -24.90
N ILE A 101 2.13 5.96 -24.31
CA ILE A 101 1.40 6.99 -25.07
C ILE A 101 2.36 7.86 -25.88
N GLN A 102 3.44 8.35 -25.24
CA GLN A 102 4.41 9.20 -25.92
C GLN A 102 5.05 8.49 -27.11
N LEU A 103 5.36 7.20 -26.96
CA LEU A 103 5.92 6.36 -28.02
C LEU A 103 4.90 6.11 -29.14
N ALA A 104 3.64 5.87 -28.80
CA ALA A 104 2.56 5.74 -29.78
C ALA A 104 2.35 7.03 -30.61
N ILE A 105 2.39 8.20 -29.95
CA ILE A 105 2.25 9.50 -30.62
C ILE A 105 3.46 9.79 -31.51
N SER A 106 4.69 9.46 -31.06
CA SER A 106 5.88 9.67 -31.88
C SER A 106 5.88 8.78 -33.12
N ASP A 107 5.48 7.51 -32.99
CA ASP A 107 5.37 6.58 -34.12
C ASP A 107 4.33 7.06 -35.13
N PHE A 108 3.18 7.54 -34.64
CA PHE A 108 2.12 8.11 -35.50
C PHE A 108 2.60 9.36 -36.25
N ASN A 109 3.29 10.29 -35.57
CA ASN A 109 3.86 11.48 -36.19
C ASN A 109 4.95 11.14 -37.23
N GLN A 110 5.75 10.10 -36.98
CA GLN A 110 6.75 9.64 -37.93
C GLN A 110 6.10 8.99 -39.17
N MET A 111 5.02 8.22 -38.99
CA MET A 111 4.21 7.70 -40.09
C MET A 111 3.61 8.82 -40.93
N LEU A 112 3.04 9.85 -40.31
CA LEU A 112 2.51 11.05 -40.99
C LEU A 112 3.58 11.76 -41.82
N ALA A 113 4.81 11.88 -41.30
CA ALA A 113 5.91 12.53 -42.00
C ALA A 113 6.43 11.71 -43.20
N THR A 114 6.29 10.39 -43.17
CA THR A 114 6.82 9.47 -44.20
C THR A 114 5.80 9.20 -45.30
N MET A 115 4.49 9.19 -44.99
CA MET A 115 3.41 8.92 -45.95
C MET A 115 2.20 9.83 -45.70
N PRO A 116 2.25 11.11 -46.12
CA PRO A 116 1.19 12.09 -45.82
C PRO A 116 -0.17 11.77 -46.48
N ASP A 117 -0.19 10.93 -47.53
CA ASP A 117 -1.40 10.60 -48.31
C ASP A 117 -2.03 9.24 -47.92
N HIS A 118 -1.38 8.45 -47.04
CA HIS A 118 -1.79 7.08 -46.70
C HIS A 118 -2.15 6.87 -45.22
N VAL A 119 -2.17 7.94 -44.40
CA VAL A 119 -2.73 7.89 -43.05
C VAL A 119 -4.26 7.88 -43.14
N ASP A 120 -4.79 6.72 -43.49
CA ASP A 120 -6.21 6.44 -43.58
C ASP A 120 -6.83 6.30 -42.18
N HIS A 121 -8.13 6.52 -42.08
CA HIS A 121 -8.93 6.38 -40.86
C HIS A 121 -8.77 4.97 -40.24
N LYS A 122 -8.41 3.96 -41.04
CA LYS A 122 -8.07 2.60 -40.59
C LYS A 122 -6.83 2.55 -39.68
N THR A 123 -5.77 3.31 -40.00
CA THR A 123 -4.52 3.30 -39.21
C THR A 123 -4.74 3.97 -37.86
N LEU A 124 -5.52 5.06 -37.85
CA LEU A 124 -5.96 5.72 -36.62
C LEU A 124 -6.82 4.78 -35.75
N PHE A 125 -7.76 4.06 -36.38
CA PHE A 125 -8.64 3.11 -35.68
C PHE A 125 -7.87 1.95 -35.03
N ILE A 126 -6.82 1.43 -35.69
CA ILE A 126 -5.94 0.40 -35.11
C ILE A 126 -5.18 0.92 -33.88
N TYR A 127 -4.72 2.18 -33.92
CA TYR A 127 -4.06 2.81 -32.77
C TYR A 127 -5.02 3.01 -31.59
N GLU A 128 -6.22 3.51 -31.85
CA GLU A 128 -7.25 3.67 -30.82
C GLU A 128 -7.64 2.31 -30.21
N GLN A 129 -7.74 1.27 -31.03
CA GLN A 129 -8.08 -0.07 -30.56
C GLN A 129 -6.98 -0.68 -29.67
N ASN A 130 -5.71 -0.51 -30.05
CA ASN A 130 -4.58 -0.90 -29.20
C ASN A 130 -4.51 -0.11 -27.89
N PHE A 131 -4.88 1.17 -27.92
CA PHE A 131 -4.96 2.00 -26.72
C PHE A 131 -6.06 1.53 -25.78
N VAL A 132 -7.26 1.25 -26.32
CA VAL A 132 -8.40 0.71 -25.56
C VAL A 132 -8.07 -0.65 -24.95
N ASP A 133 -7.38 -1.52 -25.68
CA ASP A 133 -6.96 -2.82 -25.15
C ASP A 133 -5.91 -2.65 -24.05
N CYS A 134 -4.95 -1.74 -24.21
CA CYS A 134 -3.97 -1.45 -23.16
C CYS A 134 -4.63 -0.92 -21.87
N VAL A 135 -5.64 -0.05 -22.00
CA VAL A 135 -6.43 0.43 -20.87
C VAL A 135 -7.23 -0.72 -20.25
N LYS A 136 -7.88 -1.58 -21.06
CA LYS A 136 -8.60 -2.76 -20.57
C LYS A 136 -7.71 -3.72 -19.79
N TYR A 137 -6.50 -4.01 -20.28
CA TYR A 137 -5.55 -4.87 -19.57
C TYR A 137 -5.10 -4.25 -18.24
N HIS A 138 -4.80 -2.95 -18.21
CA HIS A 138 -4.50 -2.25 -16.97
C HIS A 138 -5.67 -2.28 -15.98
N LEU A 139 -6.90 -2.08 -16.47
CA LEU A 139 -8.11 -2.10 -15.66
C LEU A 139 -8.43 -3.53 -15.16
N ALA A 140 -8.10 -4.56 -15.94
CA ALA A 140 -8.20 -5.96 -15.53
C ALA A 140 -7.21 -6.30 -14.40
N ILE A 141 -6.00 -5.74 -14.43
CA ILE A 141 -5.00 -5.91 -13.37
C ILE A 141 -5.45 -5.25 -12.06
N PHE A 142 -6.13 -4.09 -12.12
CA PHE A 142 -6.69 -3.42 -10.94
C PHE A 142 -7.98 -4.06 -10.42
N ARG A 143 -8.61 -4.93 -11.21
CA ARG A 143 -9.88 -5.58 -10.88
C ARG A 143 -9.69 -6.97 -10.23
N TYR A 144 -8.44 -7.40 -10.06
CA TYR A 144 -8.04 -8.61 -9.34
C TYR A 144 -7.14 -8.23 -8.16
#